data_AF-A0A5Q0TYZ6-F1
#
_entry.id   AF-A0A5Q0TYZ6-F1
#
_cell.length_a   1.000
_cell.length_b   1.000
_cell.length_c   1.000
_cell.angle_alpha   90.00
_cell.angle_beta   90.00
_cell.angle_gamma   90.00
#
_symmetry.space_group_name_H-M   'P 1'
#
loop_
_entity.id
_entity.type
_entity.pdbx_description
1 polymer ?
#
loop_
_entity_poly.entity_id
_entity_poly.type
_entity_poly.pdbx_seq_one_letter_code
_entity_poly.pdbx_strand_id
1 'polypeptide(L)'
;MVVKLPDACVEVAVPLSSWSTGVACCPNCRHELRVSLAPHAGKCHASPHTPPPFTVQPTYLPHSPTTVSTSPFIPSPYNDELRRLADTLRALRLSGWYYGSLDWLGARTVLKDASVGAFVIRDSGDRNFIFSLSVQTERGPTSVRLHYEQGFFRLDCDRPLARYMPRFRCVVELVQHYARVGERGAAGTVWVDREGCPHSPVMLKSPLRKSPPSLLHAARLAVHKALDSNPLTPKLWTAPKHRLLPLPSTLIDYLGEYPYSI
;
A
#
# COMPACT_ATOMS: atom_id res chain seq x y z
N MET A 1 34.47 -14.29 20.93
CA MET A 1 35.52 -13.38 20.41
C MET A 1 34.89 -12.01 20.25
N VAL A 2 35.42 -11.01 20.96
CA VAL A 2 34.94 -9.62 20.98
C VAL A 2 35.77 -8.81 20.00
N VAL A 3 35.13 -8.02 19.13
CA VAL A 3 35.77 -6.91 18.42
C VAL A 3 34.82 -5.70 18.48
N LYS A 4 35.41 -4.53 18.73
CA LYS A 4 34.81 -3.27 19.19
C LYS A 4 34.91 -2.22 18.07
N LEU A 5 33.75 -1.69 17.63
CA LEU A 5 33.35 -0.30 17.26
C LEU A 5 34.30 0.61 16.42
N PRO A 6 33.78 1.52 15.56
CA PRO A 6 32.93 2.61 16.05
C PRO A 6 31.71 3.05 15.20
N ASP A 7 30.91 3.79 15.96
CA ASP A 7 29.69 4.54 15.69
C ASP A 7 29.57 5.25 14.33
N ALA A 8 28.34 5.28 13.83
CA ALA A 8 27.81 6.43 13.12
C ALA A 8 26.30 6.56 13.41
N CYS A 9 26.00 7.23 14.52
CA CYS A 9 24.73 7.94 14.71
C CYS A 9 24.72 9.17 13.79
N VAL A 10 23.62 9.44 13.08
CA VAL A 10 23.09 10.81 13.00
C VAL A 10 21.57 10.74 12.89
N GLU A 11 20.91 11.09 13.99
CA GLU A 11 19.60 11.72 13.96
C GLU A 11 19.69 13.07 13.26
N VAL A 12 18.72 13.37 12.40
CA VAL A 12 18.36 14.76 12.09
C VAL A 12 16.99 15.02 12.70
N ALA A 13 17.02 15.48 13.94
CA ALA A 13 16.10 16.52 14.37
C ALA A 13 16.75 17.86 14.01
N VAL A 14 15.98 18.83 13.50
CA VAL A 14 15.93 20.20 14.05
C VAL A 14 14.63 20.86 13.53
N PRO A 15 13.85 21.52 14.41
CA PRO A 15 12.69 22.34 14.05
C PRO A 15 13.07 23.74 13.52
N LEU A 16 12.09 24.31 12.80
CA LEU A 16 11.90 25.72 12.41
C LEU A 16 12.89 26.78 12.95
N SER A 17 13.42 27.62 12.05
CA SER A 17 12.82 28.94 11.79
C SER A 17 13.55 29.73 10.70
N SER A 18 12.75 30.45 9.90
CA SER A 18 12.99 31.77 9.30
C SER A 18 14.21 31.96 8.35
N TRP A 19 13.90 32.15 7.07
CA TRP A 19 14.83 32.45 5.98
C TRP A 19 15.58 33.78 6.12
N SER A 20 16.87 33.74 5.79
CA SER A 20 17.61 34.80 5.11
C SER A 20 18.81 34.20 4.39
N THR A 21 19.09 34.73 3.21
CA THR A 21 20.09 34.32 2.22
C THR A 21 21.43 33.90 2.83
N GLY A 22 21.83 32.65 2.64
CA GLY A 22 23.12 32.14 3.08
C GLY A 22 23.65 31.11 2.09
N VAL A 23 24.88 31.33 1.61
CA VAL A 23 25.64 30.34 0.85
C VAL A 23 25.96 29.17 1.78
N ALA A 24 25.54 27.96 1.43
CA ALA A 24 25.85 26.76 2.19
C ALA A 24 26.79 25.85 1.39
N CYS A 25 27.97 25.57 1.96
CA CYS A 25 28.89 24.56 1.46
C CYS A 25 28.73 23.26 2.28
N CYS A 26 28.86 22.11 1.61
CA CYS A 26 28.89 20.81 2.28
C CYS A 26 30.22 20.64 3.06
N PRO A 27 30.19 20.32 4.36
CA PRO A 27 31.40 20.30 5.19
C PRO A 27 32.35 19.11 4.94
N ASN A 28 32.00 18.14 4.08
CA ASN A 28 32.83 16.92 3.91
C ASN A 28 33.48 16.74 2.53
N CYS A 29 33.15 17.56 1.52
CA CYS A 29 33.72 17.38 0.18
C CYS A 29 34.04 18.67 -0.60
N ARG A 30 33.85 19.86 0.01
CA ARG A 30 34.25 21.19 -0.51
C ARG A 30 33.90 21.52 -1.99
N HIS A 31 33.04 20.75 -2.65
CA HIS A 31 32.62 21.06 -4.02
C HIS A 31 31.43 22.02 -4.00
N GLU A 32 31.54 23.11 -4.77
CA GLU A 32 30.49 24.09 -5.01
C GLU A 32 29.41 23.47 -5.92
N LEU A 33 28.17 23.40 -5.43
CA LEU A 33 27.02 23.09 -6.27
C LEU A 33 26.38 24.39 -6.74
N ARG A 34 26.67 24.75 -7.99
CA ARG A 34 26.04 25.89 -8.68
C ARG A 34 24.77 25.40 -9.37
N VAL A 35 23.60 25.75 -8.81
CA VAL A 35 22.31 25.57 -9.49
C VAL A 35 21.91 26.92 -10.07
N SER A 36 21.91 27.03 -11.40
CA SER A 36 21.34 28.17 -12.12
C SER A 36 19.96 27.80 -12.65
N LEU A 37 18.93 28.44 -12.12
CA LEU A 37 17.60 28.47 -12.74
C LEU A 37 17.55 29.66 -13.68
N ALA A 38 17.45 29.40 -14.99
CA ALA A 38 17.18 30.44 -15.99
C ALA A 38 15.66 30.52 -16.25
N PRO A 39 15.06 31.73 -16.24
CA PRO A 39 13.69 31.93 -16.65
C PRO A 39 13.62 32.16 -18.16
N HIS A 40 12.75 31.45 -18.88
CA HIS A 40 12.37 31.85 -20.24
C HIS A 40 11.06 32.64 -20.18
N ALA A 41 11.19 33.93 -20.47
CA ALA A 41 10.08 34.82 -20.84
C ALA A 41 10.04 34.93 -22.38
N GLY A 42 8.85 34.85 -22.96
CA GLY A 42 8.58 35.09 -24.38
C GLY A 42 7.14 35.55 -24.57
N LYS A 43 6.96 36.77 -25.09
CA LYS A 43 5.74 37.59 -25.11
C LYS A 43 4.73 37.21 -26.19
N CYS A 44 3.48 37.63 -25.95
CA CYS A 44 2.31 37.63 -26.84
C CYS A 44 2.47 38.56 -28.07
N HIS A 45 1.78 38.22 -29.17
CA HIS A 45 1.25 39.17 -30.16
C HIS A 45 -0.08 38.65 -30.74
N ALA A 46 -1.03 39.54 -31.00
CA ALA A 46 -2.39 39.25 -31.43
C ALA A 46 -2.70 39.80 -32.85
N SER A 47 -3.55 39.04 -33.57
CA SER A 47 -4.57 39.41 -34.57
C SER A 47 -4.15 39.97 -35.96
N PRO A 48 -5.05 40.03 -36.97
CA PRO A 48 -6.34 39.33 -37.23
C PRO A 48 -6.51 38.87 -38.71
N HIS A 49 -7.24 37.79 -39.07
CA HIS A 49 -7.89 37.69 -40.40
C HIS A 49 -9.15 36.79 -40.41
N THR A 50 -10.16 37.29 -41.14
CA THR A 50 -11.58 36.92 -41.28
C THR A 50 -11.81 35.73 -42.27
N PRO A 51 -12.93 34.97 -42.20
CA PRO A 51 -13.14 33.74 -42.99
C PRO A 51 -13.97 33.96 -44.28
N PRO A 52 -14.02 32.98 -45.22
CA PRO A 52 -15.07 32.90 -46.22
C PRO A 52 -16.12 31.80 -45.92
N PRO A 53 -17.31 31.88 -46.54
CA PRO A 53 -18.50 31.15 -46.13
C PRO A 53 -18.73 29.90 -46.99
N PHE A 54 -19.24 28.82 -46.40
CA PHE A 54 -19.99 27.82 -47.17
C PHE A 54 -21.20 27.34 -46.37
N THR A 55 -22.34 27.63 -46.98
CA THR A 55 -23.72 27.35 -46.57
C THR A 55 -24.10 25.94 -46.97
N VAL A 56 -24.53 25.09 -46.03
CA VAL A 56 -25.49 24.01 -46.31
C VAL A 56 -26.46 23.89 -45.14
N GLN A 57 -27.75 23.89 -45.48
CA GLN A 57 -28.91 23.93 -44.61
C GLN A 57 -29.28 22.57 -43.97
N PRO A 58 -30.20 22.55 -42.98
CA PRO A 58 -30.37 21.48 -42.01
C PRO A 58 -31.40 20.43 -42.44
N THR A 59 -31.19 19.17 -42.04
CA THR A 59 -32.25 18.16 -41.99
C THR A 59 -32.79 18.08 -40.56
N TYR A 60 -34.01 18.56 -40.39
CA TYR A 60 -34.81 18.40 -39.19
C TYR A 60 -35.23 16.92 -39.02
N LEU A 61 -35.02 16.37 -37.83
CA LEU A 61 -35.75 15.22 -37.30
C LEU A 61 -36.14 15.53 -35.85
N PRO A 62 -37.43 15.42 -35.46
CA PRO A 62 -37.89 15.78 -34.12
C PRO A 62 -37.72 14.59 -33.18
N HIS A 63 -36.87 14.71 -32.16
CA HIS A 63 -36.84 13.75 -31.06
C HIS A 63 -36.92 14.47 -29.71
N SER A 64 -37.91 14.01 -28.95
CA SER A 64 -38.52 14.54 -27.74
C SER A 64 -37.54 14.75 -26.57
N PRO A 65 -37.79 15.73 -25.67
CA PRO A 65 -37.02 15.84 -24.44
C PRO A 65 -37.36 14.65 -23.53
N THR A 66 -36.44 13.69 -23.46
CA THR A 66 -36.55 12.58 -22.50
C THR A 66 -36.02 13.10 -21.17
N THR A 67 -36.92 13.36 -20.24
CA THR A 67 -36.61 13.63 -18.84
C THR A 67 -35.90 12.40 -18.26
N VAL A 68 -34.59 12.49 -18.07
CA VAL A 68 -33.81 11.46 -17.36
C VAL A 68 -34.23 11.53 -15.90
N SER A 69 -35.11 10.61 -15.51
CA SER A 69 -35.46 10.35 -14.12
C SER A 69 -34.23 9.81 -13.40
N THR A 70 -33.53 10.67 -12.65
CA THR A 70 -32.50 10.28 -11.69
C THR A 70 -33.15 9.56 -10.52
N SER A 71 -33.40 8.26 -10.68
CA SER A 71 -33.64 7.39 -9.54
C SER A 71 -32.37 7.29 -8.70
N PRO A 72 -32.46 7.35 -7.36
CA PRO A 72 -31.30 7.25 -6.49
C PRO A 72 -30.66 5.86 -6.64
N PHE A 73 -29.42 5.84 -7.13
CA PHE A 73 -28.60 4.64 -7.28
C PHE A 73 -28.33 4.07 -5.88
N ILE A 74 -29.12 3.08 -5.43
CA ILE A 74 -28.76 2.28 -4.26
C ILE A 74 -27.55 1.43 -4.68
N PRO A 75 -26.37 1.57 -4.04
CA PRO A 75 -25.23 0.73 -4.38
C PRO A 75 -25.58 -0.73 -4.13
N SER A 76 -25.66 -1.54 -5.18
CA SER A 76 -25.76 -2.99 -5.02
C SER A 76 -24.59 -3.50 -4.18
N PRO A 77 -24.78 -4.46 -3.26
CA PRO A 77 -23.71 -5.05 -2.46
C PRO A 77 -22.56 -5.59 -3.32
N TYR A 78 -22.85 -6.01 -4.57
CA TYR A 78 -21.84 -6.39 -5.56
C TYR A 78 -20.87 -5.26 -5.92
N ASN A 79 -21.34 -4.02 -6.05
CA ASN A 79 -20.50 -2.87 -6.36
C ASN A 79 -19.52 -2.55 -5.23
N ASP A 80 -19.92 -2.76 -3.98
CA ASP A 80 -19.05 -2.54 -2.82
C ASP A 80 -18.00 -3.64 -2.66
N GLU A 81 -18.33 -4.89 -3.01
CA GLU A 81 -17.33 -5.96 -3.08
C GLU A 81 -16.31 -5.71 -4.19
N LEU A 82 -16.74 -5.32 -5.39
CA LEU A 82 -15.83 -4.97 -6.48
C LEU A 82 -14.93 -3.78 -6.13
N ARG A 83 -15.48 -2.72 -5.55
CA ARG A 83 -14.72 -1.55 -5.12
C ARG A 83 -13.65 -1.93 -4.09
N ARG A 84 -14.01 -2.79 -3.13
CA ARG A 84 -13.07 -3.28 -2.12
C ARG A 84 -11.97 -4.17 -2.68
N LEU A 85 -12.26 -4.99 -3.69
CA LEU A 85 -11.23 -5.73 -4.42
C LEU A 85 -10.29 -4.78 -5.16
N ALA A 86 -10.83 -3.75 -5.82
CA ALA A 86 -10.03 -2.74 -6.51
C ALA A 86 -9.13 -1.96 -5.55
N ASP A 87 -9.65 -1.57 -4.38
CA ASP A 87 -8.89 -0.87 -3.35
C ASP A 87 -7.79 -1.77 -2.75
N THR A 88 -8.11 -3.04 -2.51
CA THR A 88 -7.13 -4.04 -2.06
C THR A 88 -6.00 -4.21 -3.07
N LEU A 89 -6.32 -4.33 -4.36
CA LEU A 89 -5.32 -4.46 -5.41
C LEU A 89 -4.45 -3.19 -5.52
N ARG A 90 -5.04 -2.01 -5.38
CA ARG A 90 -4.30 -0.75 -5.35
C ARG A 90 -3.32 -0.71 -4.18
N ALA A 91 -3.77 -1.06 -2.99
CA ALA A 91 -2.91 -1.14 -1.80
C ALA A 91 -1.78 -2.16 -1.98
N LEU A 92 -2.08 -3.36 -2.48
CA LEU A 92 -1.07 -4.39 -2.76
C LEU A 92 -0.02 -3.91 -3.78
N ARG A 93 -0.42 -3.17 -4.81
CA ARG A 93 0.54 -2.59 -5.77
C ARG A 93 1.44 -1.54 -5.12
N LEU A 94 0.87 -0.67 -4.28
CA LEU A 94 1.61 0.36 -3.56
C LEU A 94 2.59 -0.21 -2.54
N SER A 95 2.32 -1.40 -1.98
CA SER A 95 3.13 -2.01 -0.92
C SER A 95 4.56 -2.42 -1.38
N GLY A 96 4.70 -2.72 -2.67
CA GLY A 96 5.96 -3.15 -3.29
C GLY A 96 6.32 -4.63 -3.08
N TRP A 97 5.50 -5.38 -2.35
CA TRP A 97 5.69 -6.81 -2.05
C TRP A 97 4.56 -7.71 -2.61
N TYR A 98 3.77 -7.18 -3.53
CA TYR A 98 2.85 -7.96 -4.37
C TYR A 98 3.52 -8.38 -5.68
N TYR A 99 3.48 -9.68 -5.97
CA TYR A 99 4.19 -10.28 -7.09
C TYR A 99 3.32 -10.54 -8.31
N GLY A 100 2.01 -10.30 -8.23
CA GLY A 100 1.08 -10.57 -9.34
C GLY A 100 1.03 -12.06 -9.66
N SER A 101 1.08 -12.40 -10.94
CA SER A 101 0.97 -13.75 -11.48
C SER A 101 2.16 -14.69 -11.20
N LEU A 102 2.95 -14.41 -10.15
CA LEU A 102 3.98 -15.34 -9.68
C LEU A 102 3.30 -16.65 -9.25
N ASP A 103 3.75 -17.74 -9.83
CA ASP A 103 3.24 -19.07 -9.48
C ASP A 103 3.84 -19.55 -8.15
N TRP A 104 3.36 -20.70 -7.68
CA TRP A 104 3.81 -21.25 -6.40
C TRP A 104 5.29 -21.68 -6.44
N LEU A 105 5.78 -22.14 -7.60
CA LEU A 105 7.16 -22.59 -7.76
C LEU A 105 8.13 -21.40 -7.80
N GLY A 106 7.76 -20.32 -8.48
CA GLY A 106 8.46 -19.05 -8.48
C GLY A 106 8.50 -18.45 -7.08
N ALA A 107 7.40 -18.46 -6.33
CA ALA A 107 7.37 -18.00 -4.94
C ALA A 107 8.32 -18.81 -4.04
N ARG A 108 8.33 -20.14 -4.19
CA ARG A 108 9.29 -21.01 -3.49
C ARG A 108 10.74 -20.64 -3.83
N THR A 109 11.02 -20.36 -5.10
CA THR A 109 12.36 -20.02 -5.57
C THR A 109 12.83 -18.66 -5.03
N VAL A 110 11.94 -17.67 -4.99
CA VAL A 110 12.24 -16.32 -4.47
C VAL A 110 12.45 -16.33 -2.95
N LEU A 111 11.76 -17.20 -2.21
CA LEU A 111 11.80 -17.25 -0.75
C LEU A 111 12.85 -18.21 -0.17
N LYS A 112 13.35 -19.19 -0.95
CA LYS A 112 14.20 -20.28 -0.44
C LYS A 112 15.41 -19.82 0.38
N ASP A 113 16.04 -18.71 -0.03
CA ASP A 113 17.25 -18.14 0.58
C ASP A 113 16.93 -16.89 1.43
N ALA A 114 15.66 -16.55 1.60
CA ALA A 114 15.23 -15.42 2.42
C ALA A 114 15.25 -15.79 3.91
N SER A 115 15.23 -14.79 4.79
CA SER A 115 15.12 -15.02 6.22
C SER A 115 13.77 -15.62 6.60
N VAL A 116 13.72 -16.44 7.66
CA VAL A 116 12.46 -16.95 8.23
C VAL A 116 11.51 -15.79 8.55
N GLY A 117 10.26 -15.93 8.12
CA GLY A 117 9.23 -14.92 8.19
C GLY A 117 9.23 -13.91 7.03
N ALA A 118 10.15 -14.03 6.06
CA ALA A 118 10.06 -13.29 4.81
C ALA A 118 8.85 -13.75 4.00
N PHE A 119 8.10 -12.83 3.41
CA PHE A 119 6.85 -13.17 2.72
C PHE A 119 6.58 -12.31 1.48
N VAL A 120 5.68 -12.82 0.63
CA VAL A 120 5.13 -12.14 -0.55
C VAL A 120 3.64 -12.45 -0.70
N ILE A 121 2.88 -11.53 -1.31
CA ILE A 121 1.53 -11.83 -1.84
C ILE A 121 1.63 -12.03 -3.34
N ARG A 122 0.88 -12.99 -3.87
CA ARG A 122 0.77 -13.29 -5.30
C ARG A 122 -0.65 -13.67 -5.65
N ASP A 123 -0.95 -13.74 -6.93
CA ASP A 123 -2.21 -14.29 -7.42
C ASP A 123 -2.27 -15.79 -7.13
N SER A 124 -3.47 -16.28 -6.80
CA SER A 124 -3.67 -17.71 -6.65
C SER A 124 -3.70 -18.38 -8.02
N GLY A 125 -3.04 -19.54 -8.14
CA GLY A 125 -3.20 -20.41 -9.32
C GLY A 125 -4.52 -21.20 -9.31
N ASP A 126 -5.24 -21.19 -8.19
CA ASP A 126 -6.56 -21.82 -8.04
C ASP A 126 -7.67 -20.80 -8.32
N ARG A 127 -8.62 -21.18 -9.16
CA ARG A 127 -9.73 -20.33 -9.63
C ARG A 127 -10.70 -19.92 -8.53
N ASN A 128 -10.73 -20.64 -7.42
CA ASN A 128 -11.62 -20.33 -6.28
C ASN A 128 -11.06 -19.24 -5.36
N PHE A 129 -9.84 -18.76 -5.62
CA PHE A 129 -9.13 -17.82 -4.76
C PHE A 129 -8.50 -16.71 -5.59
N ILE A 130 -8.46 -15.50 -5.04
CA ILE A 130 -7.89 -14.34 -5.75
C ILE A 130 -6.38 -14.25 -5.45
N PHE A 131 -6.02 -14.40 -4.18
CA PHE A 131 -4.65 -14.18 -3.71
C PHE A 131 -4.13 -15.38 -2.91
N SER A 132 -2.80 -15.47 -2.83
CA SER A 132 -2.08 -16.38 -1.95
C SER A 132 -0.95 -15.65 -1.23
N LEU A 133 -0.73 -15.99 0.03
CA LEU A 133 0.41 -15.57 0.84
C LEU A 133 1.46 -16.67 0.79
N SER A 134 2.68 -16.34 0.38
CA SER A 134 3.82 -17.24 0.44
C SER A 134 4.82 -16.73 1.45
N VAL A 135 5.32 -17.60 2.32
CA VAL A 135 6.21 -17.23 3.44
C VAL A 135 7.34 -18.24 3.59
N GLN A 136 8.53 -17.75 3.90
CA GLN A 136 9.66 -18.57 4.31
C GLN A 136 9.48 -19.01 5.76
N THR A 137 9.43 -20.32 6.01
CA THR A 137 9.43 -20.91 7.35
C THR A 137 10.75 -21.61 7.65
N GLU A 138 10.92 -22.14 8.85
CA GLU A 138 12.09 -22.93 9.23
C GLU A 138 12.24 -24.24 8.42
N ARG A 139 11.14 -24.80 7.92
CA ARG A 139 11.15 -25.99 7.04
C ARG A 139 11.06 -25.62 5.55
N GLY A 140 11.26 -24.34 5.23
CA GLY A 140 11.25 -23.82 3.87
C GLY A 140 10.00 -23.02 3.49
N PRO A 141 9.90 -22.58 2.23
CA PRO A 141 8.77 -21.79 1.76
C PRO A 141 7.47 -22.58 1.75
N THR A 142 6.41 -21.98 2.26
CA THR A 142 5.03 -22.50 2.17
C THR A 142 4.09 -21.45 1.58
N SER A 143 2.89 -21.87 1.17
CA SER A 143 1.85 -21.01 0.63
C SER A 143 0.50 -21.31 1.28
N VAL A 144 -0.25 -20.26 1.61
CA VAL A 144 -1.65 -20.34 2.03
C VAL A 144 -2.50 -19.45 1.13
N ARG A 145 -3.71 -19.91 0.84
CA ARG A 145 -4.67 -19.16 0.03
C ARG A 145 -5.46 -18.19 0.89
N LEU A 146 -5.96 -17.11 0.28
CA LEU A 146 -6.79 -16.13 0.95
C LEU A 146 -8.23 -16.26 0.47
N HIS A 147 -9.14 -16.65 1.35
CA HIS A 147 -10.57 -16.64 1.04
C HIS A 147 -11.10 -15.22 1.03
N TYR A 148 -12.03 -14.93 0.12
CA TYR A 148 -12.78 -13.68 0.08
C TYR A 148 -14.27 -13.97 0.08
N GLU A 149 -14.97 -13.58 1.15
CA GLU A 149 -16.40 -13.82 1.30
C GLU A 149 -17.06 -12.63 2.00
N GLN A 150 -18.24 -12.23 1.52
CA GLN A 150 -19.04 -11.14 2.10
C GLN A 150 -18.22 -9.85 2.27
N GLY A 151 -17.26 -9.61 1.35
CA GLY A 151 -16.40 -8.45 1.43
C GLY A 151 -15.25 -8.51 2.44
N PHE A 152 -14.83 -9.70 2.88
CA PHE A 152 -13.70 -9.84 3.81
C PHE A 152 -12.74 -10.96 3.41
N PHE A 153 -11.45 -10.73 3.67
CA PHE A 153 -10.35 -11.67 3.51
C PHE A 153 -10.07 -12.43 4.81
N ARG A 154 -9.67 -13.70 4.68
CA ARG A 154 -9.10 -14.52 5.76
C ARG A 154 -8.06 -15.49 5.20
N LEU A 155 -7.20 -16.03 6.07
CA LEU A 155 -6.37 -17.19 5.72
C LEU A 155 -7.26 -18.42 5.54
N ASP A 156 -6.88 -19.29 4.60
CA ASP A 156 -7.44 -20.63 4.47
C ASP A 156 -7.21 -21.46 5.73
N CYS A 157 -8.24 -22.24 6.11
CA CYS A 157 -8.27 -23.05 7.32
C CYS A 157 -9.35 -24.12 7.21
N ASP A 158 -9.36 -25.07 8.15
CA ASP A 158 -10.43 -26.04 8.25
C ASP A 158 -11.80 -25.38 8.49
N ARG A 159 -12.84 -25.92 7.87
CA ARG A 159 -14.22 -25.36 7.93
C ARG A 159 -14.72 -25.08 9.34
N PRO A 160 -14.52 -25.95 10.36
CA PRO A 160 -14.97 -25.67 11.72
C PRO A 160 -14.30 -24.44 12.36
N LEU A 161 -13.08 -24.11 11.91
CA LEU A 161 -12.29 -22.99 12.42
C LEU A 161 -12.64 -21.66 11.74
N ALA A 162 -13.25 -21.70 10.55
CA ALA A 162 -13.49 -20.52 9.72
C ALA A 162 -14.26 -19.38 10.45
N ARG A 163 -15.14 -19.72 11.39
CA ARG A 163 -15.90 -18.76 12.22
C ARG A 163 -15.07 -18.05 13.29
N TYR A 164 -13.93 -18.62 13.68
CA TYR A 164 -13.01 -18.05 14.67
C TYR A 164 -11.84 -17.30 14.03
N MET A 165 -11.64 -17.47 12.73
CA MET A 165 -10.58 -16.78 12.00
C MET A 165 -10.89 -15.28 11.87
N PRO A 166 -9.90 -14.40 12.12
CA PRO A 166 -10.10 -12.98 11.93
C PRO A 166 -10.32 -12.66 10.46
N ARG A 167 -11.20 -11.68 10.21
CA ARG A 167 -11.64 -11.25 8.88
C ARG A 167 -11.21 -9.81 8.65
N PHE A 168 -10.73 -9.50 7.45
CA PHE A 168 -10.11 -8.21 7.14
C PHE A 168 -10.72 -7.62 5.87
N ARG A 169 -10.80 -6.29 5.77
CA ARG A 169 -11.37 -5.66 4.56
C ARG A 169 -10.35 -5.58 3.42
N CYS A 170 -9.06 -5.71 3.76
CA CYS A 170 -7.94 -5.63 2.84
C CYS A 170 -6.88 -6.69 3.16
N VAL A 171 -6.20 -7.22 2.14
CA VAL A 171 -5.09 -8.17 2.33
C VAL A 171 -3.91 -7.56 3.08
N VAL A 172 -3.63 -6.26 2.86
CA VAL A 172 -2.54 -5.57 3.59
C VAL A 172 -2.85 -5.50 5.08
N GLU A 173 -4.11 -5.26 5.43
CA GLU A 173 -4.60 -5.27 6.82
C GLU A 173 -4.43 -6.66 7.46
N LEU A 174 -4.78 -7.72 6.72
CA LEU A 174 -4.58 -9.11 7.14
C LEU A 174 -3.10 -9.37 7.45
N VAL A 175 -2.21 -9.02 6.51
CA VAL A 175 -0.76 -9.22 6.67
C VAL A 175 -0.23 -8.45 7.87
N GLN A 176 -0.61 -7.18 8.04
CA GLN A 176 -0.19 -6.35 9.17
C GLN A 176 -0.70 -6.91 10.51
N HIS A 177 -1.90 -7.50 10.55
CA HIS A 177 -2.40 -8.19 11.73
C HIS A 177 -1.49 -9.38 12.10
N TYR A 178 -1.26 -10.30 11.17
CA TYR A 178 -0.44 -11.49 11.43
C TYR A 178 1.04 -11.16 11.70
N ALA A 179 1.56 -10.06 11.15
CA ALA A 179 2.89 -9.55 11.48
C ALA A 179 2.96 -9.10 12.95
N ARG A 180 2.05 -8.23 13.39
CA ARG A 180 1.98 -7.76 14.80
C ARG A 180 1.71 -8.90 15.79
N VAL A 181 0.90 -9.86 15.38
CA VAL A 181 0.57 -11.03 16.20
C VAL A 181 1.80 -11.94 16.34
N GLY A 182 2.52 -12.21 15.24
CA GLY A 182 3.74 -13.00 15.25
C GLY A 182 4.89 -12.38 16.07
N GLU A 183 4.96 -11.05 16.15
CA GLU A 183 5.92 -10.33 17.02
C GLU A 183 5.66 -10.56 18.52
N ARG A 184 4.40 -10.76 18.91
CA ARG A 184 3.99 -10.98 20.31
C ARG A 184 4.11 -12.44 20.75
N GLY A 185 4.62 -13.32 19.90
CA GLY A 185 4.72 -14.77 20.13
C GLY A 185 3.63 -15.56 19.40
N ALA A 186 3.70 -16.89 19.49
CA ALA A 186 2.81 -17.82 18.77
C ALA A 186 1.35 -17.70 19.26
N ALA A 187 0.58 -16.76 18.71
CA ALA A 187 -0.80 -16.50 19.12
C ALA A 187 -1.81 -17.51 18.54
N GLY A 188 -1.51 -18.80 18.60
CA GLY A 188 -2.45 -19.87 18.31
C GLY A 188 -2.75 -20.16 16.84
N THR A 189 -2.33 -19.33 15.87
CA THR A 189 -2.40 -19.70 14.45
C THR A 189 -1.13 -20.40 14.00
N VAL A 190 -1.27 -21.64 13.52
CA VAL A 190 -0.17 -22.48 13.05
C VAL A 190 -0.37 -22.86 11.59
N TRP A 191 0.74 -23.02 10.87
CA TRP A 191 0.75 -23.70 9.58
C TRP A 191 0.41 -25.17 9.79
N VAL A 192 -0.36 -25.72 8.86
CA VAL A 192 -0.73 -27.13 8.82
C VAL A 192 -0.25 -27.70 7.49
N ASP A 193 0.34 -28.89 7.51
CA ASP A 193 0.74 -29.58 6.28
C ASP A 193 -0.46 -30.27 5.59
N ARG A 194 -0.19 -31.04 4.53
CA ARG A 194 -1.25 -31.70 3.76
C ARG A 194 -1.91 -32.84 4.53
N GLU A 195 -1.20 -33.37 5.50
CA GLU A 195 -1.60 -34.47 6.38
C GLU A 195 -2.40 -33.96 7.60
N GLY A 196 -2.58 -32.64 7.74
CA GLY A 196 -3.31 -32.04 8.85
C GLY A 196 -2.47 -31.83 10.10
N CYS A 197 -1.16 -32.04 10.03
CA CYS A 197 -0.26 -31.93 11.16
C CYS A 197 0.22 -30.47 11.34
N PRO A 198 0.13 -29.91 12.57
CA PRO A 198 0.60 -28.56 12.85
C PRO A 198 2.13 -28.52 12.75
N HIS A 199 2.62 -27.46 12.13
CA HIS A 199 4.00 -27.34 11.71
C HIS A 199 4.75 -26.28 12.52
N SER A 200 4.39 -25.00 12.33
CA SER A 200 5.01 -23.87 13.01
C SER A 200 4.03 -22.70 13.07
N PRO A 201 4.20 -21.74 14.00
CA PRO A 201 3.35 -20.56 14.06
C PRO A 201 3.37 -19.75 12.76
N VAL A 202 2.26 -19.10 12.45
CA VAL A 202 2.19 -18.10 11.38
C VAL A 202 3.01 -16.89 11.81
N MET A 203 4.18 -16.70 11.18
CA MET A 203 5.11 -15.63 11.51
C MET A 203 5.45 -14.83 10.26
N LEU A 204 5.00 -13.58 10.21
CA LEU A 204 5.30 -12.63 9.14
C LEU A 204 6.21 -11.54 9.70
N LYS A 205 7.44 -11.44 9.20
CA LYS A 205 8.46 -10.50 9.71
C LYS A 205 8.82 -9.44 8.69
N SER A 206 9.20 -9.86 7.49
CA SER A 206 9.77 -8.95 6.49
C SER A 206 9.09 -9.12 5.13
N PRO A 207 8.37 -8.10 4.62
CA PRO A 207 7.89 -8.14 3.25
C PRO A 207 9.08 -8.14 2.27
N LEU A 208 9.14 -9.12 1.39
CA LEU A 208 10.19 -9.20 0.39
C LEU A 208 9.80 -8.35 -0.83
N ARG A 209 10.33 -7.13 -0.91
CA ARG A 209 9.98 -6.19 -1.98
C ARG A 209 10.78 -6.44 -3.27
N LYS A 210 10.17 -6.16 -4.42
CA LYS A 210 10.85 -6.22 -5.73
C LYS A 210 11.93 -5.14 -5.88
N SER A 211 11.71 -4.00 -5.26
CA SER A 211 12.61 -2.85 -5.22
C SER A 211 12.44 -2.10 -3.89
N PRO A 212 13.45 -1.33 -3.46
CA PRO A 212 13.29 -0.48 -2.28
C PRO A 212 12.16 0.54 -2.50
N PRO A 213 11.39 0.88 -1.44
CA PRO A 213 10.35 1.90 -1.54
C PRO A 213 10.96 3.27 -1.86
N SER A 214 10.21 4.13 -2.54
CA SER A 214 10.60 5.54 -2.68
C SER A 214 10.70 6.20 -1.30
N LEU A 215 11.49 7.27 -1.17
CA LEU A 215 11.60 8.00 0.09
C LEU A 215 10.22 8.47 0.60
N LEU A 216 9.37 8.95 -0.32
CA LEU A 216 8.01 9.36 0.00
C LEU A 216 7.17 8.21 0.58
N HIS A 217 7.25 7.02 -0.02
CA HIS A 217 6.54 5.86 0.51
C HIS A 217 7.13 5.37 1.83
N ALA A 218 8.46 5.35 1.96
CA ALA A 218 9.14 5.00 3.21
C ALA A 218 8.73 5.94 4.35
N ALA A 219 8.63 7.24 4.09
CA ALA A 219 8.12 8.23 5.03
C ALA A 219 6.65 7.94 5.42
N ARG A 220 5.78 7.60 4.46
CA ARG A 220 4.40 7.17 4.73
C ARG A 220 4.34 5.96 5.67
N LEU A 221 5.18 4.94 5.44
CA LEU A 221 5.26 3.77 6.31
C LEU A 221 5.72 4.15 7.73
N ALA A 222 6.75 5.00 7.84
CA ALA A 222 7.26 5.47 9.12
C ALA A 222 6.21 6.25 9.93
N VAL A 223 5.44 7.13 9.27
CA VAL A 223 4.33 7.86 9.90
C VAL A 223 3.28 6.90 10.43
N HIS A 224 2.79 5.96 9.62
CA HIS A 224 1.79 4.99 10.08
C HIS A 224 2.32 4.08 11.19
N LYS A 225 3.60 3.72 11.15
CA LYS A 225 4.24 2.95 12.23
C LYS A 225 4.26 3.73 13.55
N ALA A 226 4.57 5.02 13.50
CA ALA A 226 4.54 5.90 14.67
C ALA A 226 3.10 6.08 15.20
N LEU A 227 2.11 6.24 14.31
CA LEU A 227 0.70 6.35 14.67
C LEU A 227 0.13 5.05 15.29
N ASP A 228 0.60 3.89 14.84
CA ASP A 228 0.24 2.58 15.39
C ASP A 228 0.85 2.38 16.79
N SER A 229 2.07 2.89 17.01
CA SER A 229 2.85 2.67 18.23
C SER A 229 2.54 3.67 19.35
N ASN A 230 1.86 4.79 19.07
CA ASN A 230 1.61 5.84 20.06
C ASN A 230 0.44 5.47 21.01
N PRO A 231 0.71 5.26 22.32
CA PRO A 231 -0.31 4.91 23.31
C PRO A 231 -1.18 6.11 23.75
N LEU A 232 -0.76 7.35 23.45
CA LEU A 232 -1.41 8.59 23.90
C LEU A 232 -2.43 9.15 22.91
N THR A 233 -2.49 8.65 21.68
CA THR A 233 -3.59 9.05 20.78
C THR A 233 -4.88 8.41 21.27
N PRO A 234 -5.92 9.18 21.63
CA PRO A 234 -7.19 8.58 22.04
C PRO A 234 -7.70 7.68 20.92
N LYS A 235 -8.31 6.55 21.29
CA LYS A 235 -9.07 5.68 20.38
C LYS A 235 -10.35 6.40 19.92
N LEU A 236 -10.22 7.62 19.41
CA LEU A 236 -11.30 8.37 18.80
C LEU A 236 -11.64 7.65 17.50
N TRP A 237 -12.72 6.87 17.56
CA TRP A 237 -13.26 6.04 16.48
C TRP A 237 -13.82 6.88 15.31
N THR A 238 -13.72 8.20 15.40
CA THR A 238 -14.42 9.15 14.53
C THR A 238 -13.66 9.50 13.25
N ALA A 239 -12.32 9.42 13.24
CA ALA A 239 -11.52 9.73 12.06
C ALA A 239 -10.20 8.93 11.99
N PRO A 240 -9.71 8.59 10.79
CA PRO A 240 -8.38 8.00 10.63
C PRO A 240 -7.30 8.87 11.26
N LYS A 241 -6.42 8.28 12.09
CA LYS A 241 -5.40 9.00 12.87
C LYS A 241 -4.55 9.97 12.04
N HIS A 242 -4.21 9.61 10.81
CA HIS A 242 -3.40 10.43 9.92
C HIS A 242 -4.07 11.77 9.55
N ARG A 243 -5.41 11.86 9.57
CA ARG A 243 -6.16 13.10 9.32
C ARG A 243 -6.03 14.14 10.44
N LEU A 244 -5.51 13.73 11.61
CA LEU A 244 -5.28 14.63 12.73
C LEU A 244 -3.89 15.30 12.67
N LEU A 245 -3.05 14.92 11.72
CA LEU A 245 -1.73 15.51 11.56
C LEU A 245 -1.83 16.92 10.97
N PRO A 246 -1.00 17.88 11.42
CA PRO A 246 -0.98 19.24 10.88
C PRO A 246 -0.22 19.30 9.55
N LEU A 247 -0.70 18.55 8.55
CA LEU A 247 -0.10 18.46 7.21
C LEU A 247 -1.06 19.04 6.15
N PRO A 248 -0.52 19.53 5.01
CA PRO A 248 -1.33 19.89 3.84
C PRO A 248 -2.25 18.74 3.40
N SER A 249 -3.43 19.08 2.87
CA SER A 249 -4.44 18.09 2.43
C SER A 249 -3.89 17.06 1.45
N THR A 250 -3.01 17.47 0.53
CA THR A 250 -2.34 16.58 -0.42
C THR A 250 -1.53 15.49 0.26
N LEU A 251 -0.85 15.79 1.37
CA LEU A 251 -0.11 14.80 2.15
C LEU A 251 -1.06 13.94 2.99
N ILE A 252 -2.14 14.51 3.51
CA ILE A 252 -3.18 13.75 4.23
C ILE A 252 -3.82 12.71 3.31
N ASP A 253 -4.18 13.10 2.09
CA ASP A 253 -4.75 12.20 1.08
C ASP A 253 -3.74 11.11 0.68
N TYR A 254 -2.48 11.48 0.46
CA TYR A 254 -1.40 10.51 0.19
C TYR A 254 -1.19 9.48 1.31
N LEU A 255 -1.29 9.90 2.58
CA LEU A 255 -1.26 9.00 3.73
C LEU A 255 -2.51 8.08 3.76
N GLY A 256 -3.66 8.59 3.32
CA GLY A 256 -4.92 7.85 3.24
C GLY A 256 -4.98 6.80 2.13
N GLU A 257 -4.20 6.96 1.05
CA GLU A 257 -4.11 5.96 -0.03
C GLU A 257 -3.49 4.62 0.42
N TYR A 258 -2.67 4.64 1.47
CA TYR A 258 -2.05 3.45 2.05
C TYR A 258 -1.92 3.61 3.57
N PRO A 259 -3.01 3.34 4.33
CA PRO A 259 -3.08 3.56 5.78
C PRO A 259 -2.48 2.39 6.59
N TYR A 260 -1.29 1.94 6.19
CA TYR A 260 -0.65 0.73 6.72
C TYR A 260 0.82 1.01 7.04
N SER A 261 1.38 0.27 8.01
CA SER A 261 2.77 0.44 8.48
C SER A 261 3.76 -0.60 7.92
N ILE A 262 3.29 -1.49 7.02
CA ILE A 262 4.07 -2.58 6.43
C ILE A 262 4.19 -2.51 4.92
#